data_AF-A0AAE0SHP9-F1
#
_entry.id   AF-A0AAE0SHP9-F1
#
_cell.length_a   1.000
_cell.length_b   1.000
_cell.length_c   1.000
_cell.angle_alpha   90.00
_cell.angle_beta   90.00
_cell.angle_gamma   90.00
#
_symmetry.space_group_name_H-M   'P 1'
#
loop_
_entity.id
_entity.type
_entity.pdbx_description
1 polymer ?
#
loop_
_entity_poly.entity_id
_entity_poly.type
_entity_poly.pdbx_seq_one_letter_code
_entity_poly.pdbx_strand_id
1 'polypeptide(L)'
;MNKVMHDETDMIKVMHDETNMIKVMNDETDMIQVMHDETEKITVMHDETDLIKVMHDETDMIKMMHGETDIIKTDMIKVMHDETDIIKMMHDETNMIQVMHDETEKIMVMHGETDTIKVMHDETDMIKVMHD
;
A
#
# COMPACT_ATOMS: atom_id res chain seq x y z
N MET A 1 14.51 -9.57 5.91
CA MET A 1 13.53 -8.71 6.62
C MET A 1 14.09 -7.32 6.80
N ASN A 2 13.50 -6.35 6.10
CA ASN A 2 13.74 -4.93 6.32
C ASN A 2 12.60 -4.32 7.14
N LYS A 3 12.94 -3.58 8.20
CA LYS A 3 11.96 -2.97 9.11
C LYS A 3 12.32 -1.50 9.31
N VAL A 4 11.38 -0.61 9.03
CA VAL A 4 11.48 0.83 9.22
C VAL A 4 10.38 1.30 10.19
N MET A 5 10.76 2.14 11.15
CA MET A 5 9.90 2.71 12.19
C MET A 5 10.33 4.16 12.42
N HIS A 6 9.40 5.10 12.27
CA HIS A 6 9.60 6.52 12.55
C HIS A 6 8.35 7.09 13.20
N ASP A 7 8.52 8.16 13.98
CA ASP A 7 7.41 8.89 14.58
C ASP A 7 7.05 10.08 13.68
N GLU A 8 8.05 10.87 13.26
CA GLU A 8 7.90 12.01 12.34
C GLU A 8 9.09 12.06 11.37
N THR A 9 8.84 12.14 10.06
CA THR A 9 9.88 12.34 9.03
C THR A 9 9.28 12.84 7.72
N ASP A 10 10.01 13.66 6.96
CA ASP A 10 9.54 14.10 5.63
C ASP A 10 9.39 12.92 4.67
N MET A 11 10.27 11.92 4.76
CA MET A 11 10.30 10.81 3.79
C MET A 11 10.82 9.51 4.39
N ILE A 12 10.13 8.41 4.06
CA ILE A 12 10.62 7.05 4.22
C ILE A 12 10.84 6.43 2.85
N LYS A 13 12.06 5.96 2.60
CA LYS A 13 12.41 5.23 1.38
C LYS A 13 12.99 3.87 1.70
N VAL A 14 12.37 2.82 1.17
CA VAL A 14 12.83 1.43 1.27
C VAL A 14 13.13 0.90 -0.14
N MET A 15 14.34 0.35 -0.32
CA MET A 15 14.79 -0.31 -1.55
C MET A 15 15.51 -1.60 -1.20
N HIS A 16 15.09 -2.73 -1.80
CA HIS A 16 15.74 -4.04 -1.67
C HIS A 16 15.56 -4.85 -2.95
N ASP A 17 16.56 -5.64 -3.33
CA ASP A 17 16.45 -6.50 -4.51
C ASP A 17 15.66 -7.78 -4.12
N GLU A 18 16.17 -8.53 -3.13
CA GLU A 18 15.51 -9.74 -2.61
C GLU A 18 15.33 -9.65 -1.08
N THR A 19 14.11 -9.82 -0.58
CA THR A 19 13.90 -9.99 0.86
C THR A 19 12.61 -10.72 1.19
N ASN A 20 12.59 -11.57 2.23
CA ASN A 20 11.34 -12.23 2.62
C ASN A 20 10.28 -11.25 3.14
N MET A 21 10.68 -10.09 3.68
CA MET A 21 9.70 -9.17 4.26
C MET A 21 10.17 -7.73 4.32
N ILE A 22 9.31 -6.80 3.93
CA ILE A 22 9.42 -5.37 4.18
C ILE A 22 8.30 -4.95 5.14
N LYS A 23 8.66 -4.26 6.21
CA LYS A 23 7.71 -3.68 7.16
C LYS A 23 8.01 -2.21 7.39
N VAL A 24 7.08 -1.34 7.05
CA VAL A 24 7.12 0.10 7.33
C VAL A 24 6.01 0.43 8.33
N MET A 25 6.36 1.12 9.41
CA MET A 25 5.44 1.70 10.39
C MET A 25 5.83 3.16 10.57
N ASN A 26 4.85 4.06 10.53
CA ASN A 26 5.09 5.46 10.73
C ASN A 26 3.86 6.19 11.26
N ASP A 27 4.03 7.13 12.18
CA ASP A 27 2.91 7.93 12.68
C ASP A 27 2.63 9.12 11.72
N GLU A 28 3.59 10.04 11.53
CA GLU A 28 3.46 11.21 10.63
C GLU A 28 4.56 11.27 9.55
N THR A 29 4.22 11.34 8.25
CA THR A 29 5.19 11.44 7.15
C THR A 29 4.61 12.02 5.86
N ASP A 30 5.31 12.89 5.14
CA ASP A 30 4.81 13.36 3.84
C ASP A 30 4.78 12.24 2.80
N MET A 31 5.84 11.41 2.73
CA MET A 31 5.95 10.37 1.70
C MET A 31 6.56 9.05 2.17
N ILE A 32 5.86 7.95 1.87
CA ILE A 32 6.40 6.59 1.97
C ILE A 32 6.60 6.01 0.56
N GLN A 33 7.83 5.62 0.24
CA GLN A 33 8.17 4.91 -1.00
C GLN A 33 8.82 3.56 -0.70
N VAL A 34 8.20 2.48 -1.17
CA VAL A 34 8.76 1.12 -1.14
C VAL A 34 8.98 0.65 -2.57
N MET A 35 10.20 0.18 -2.86
CA MET A 35 10.57 -0.43 -4.14
C MET A 35 11.34 -1.73 -3.89
N HIS A 36 10.98 -2.80 -4.59
CA HIS A 36 11.72 -4.06 -4.52
C HIS A 36 11.43 -4.95 -5.72
N ASP A 37 12.34 -5.88 -6.01
CA ASP A 37 12.20 -6.78 -7.16
C ASP A 37 11.45 -8.04 -6.71
N GLU A 38 11.99 -8.78 -5.74
CA GLU A 38 11.37 -10.00 -5.20
C GLU A 38 11.13 -9.90 -3.69
N THR A 39 9.88 -10.01 -3.24
CA THR A 39 9.56 -10.03 -1.80
C THR A 39 8.33 -10.84 -1.47
N GLU A 40 8.41 -11.79 -0.54
CA GLU A 40 7.21 -12.57 -0.12
C GLU A 40 6.12 -11.67 0.47
N LYS A 41 6.51 -10.63 1.25
CA LYS A 41 5.54 -9.80 1.95
C LYS A 41 5.96 -8.35 2.19
N ILE A 42 5.05 -7.44 1.88
CA ILE A 42 5.11 -6.03 2.29
C ILE A 42 4.00 -5.74 3.29
N THR A 43 4.33 -5.01 4.34
CA THR A 43 3.35 -4.40 5.24
C THR A 43 3.68 -2.94 5.47
N VAL A 44 2.76 -2.06 5.10
CA VAL A 44 2.82 -0.62 5.41
C VAL A 44 1.70 -0.30 6.39
N MET A 45 2.06 0.33 7.50
CA MET A 45 1.12 0.86 8.51
C MET A 45 1.43 2.32 8.74
N HIS A 46 0.41 3.17 8.72
CA HIS A 46 0.57 4.60 8.94
C HIS A 46 -0.68 5.26 9.54
N ASP A 47 -0.50 6.42 10.15
CA ASP A 47 -1.58 7.21 10.77
C ASP A 47 -1.84 8.54 10.04
N GLU A 48 -0.80 9.24 9.60
CA GLU A 48 -0.91 10.45 8.78
C GLU A 48 0.13 10.42 7.66
N THR A 49 -0.31 10.44 6.40
CA THR A 49 0.62 10.44 5.25
C THR A 49 0.04 11.06 3.99
N ASP A 50 0.73 11.99 3.34
CA ASP A 50 0.23 12.56 2.07
C ASP A 50 0.28 11.54 0.93
N LEU A 51 1.40 10.82 0.78
CA LEU A 51 1.59 9.91 -0.34
C LEU A 51 2.23 8.58 0.04
N ILE A 52 1.58 7.48 -0.38
CA ILE A 52 2.16 6.14 -0.33
C ILE A 52 2.33 5.60 -1.73
N LYS A 53 3.55 5.16 -2.04
CA LYS A 53 3.91 4.52 -3.30
C LYS A 53 4.60 3.19 -3.05
N VAL A 54 4.02 2.12 -3.57
CA VAL A 54 4.63 0.78 -3.60
C VAL A 54 4.80 0.35 -5.05
N MET A 55 6.02 -0.05 -5.41
CA MET A 55 6.37 -0.57 -6.73
C MET A 55 7.15 -1.86 -6.59
N HIS A 56 6.80 -2.87 -7.39
CA HIS A 56 7.53 -4.13 -7.38
C HIS A 56 7.28 -5.03 -8.57
N ASP A 57 8.19 -5.97 -8.78
CA ASP A 57 8.08 -6.94 -9.86
C ASP A 57 7.30 -8.16 -9.37
N GLU A 58 7.79 -8.87 -8.34
CA GLU A 58 7.16 -10.08 -7.79
C GLU A 58 6.90 -9.97 -6.28
N THR A 59 5.66 -10.20 -5.85
CA THR A 59 5.30 -10.24 -4.42
C THR A 59 4.07 -11.06 -4.08
N ASP A 60 4.18 -12.02 -3.16
CA ASP A 60 2.99 -12.82 -2.76
C ASP A 60 1.92 -11.95 -2.08
N MET A 61 2.33 -11.02 -1.20
CA MET A 61 1.37 -10.26 -0.40
C MET A 61 1.76 -8.82 -0.11
N ILE A 62 0.84 -7.91 -0.45
CA ILE A 62 0.83 -6.54 0.03
C ILE A 62 -0.30 -6.33 1.02
N LYS A 63 0.07 -5.78 2.18
CA LYS A 63 -0.89 -5.26 3.15
C LYS A 63 -0.61 -3.79 3.44
N MET A 64 -1.58 -2.94 3.18
CA MET A 64 -1.61 -1.55 3.64
C MET A 64 -2.73 -1.40 4.65
N MET A 65 -2.42 -0.77 5.78
CA MET A 65 -3.41 -0.43 6.79
C MET A 65 -3.16 0.99 7.27
N HIS A 66 -4.24 1.75 7.38
CA HIS A 66 -4.27 2.98 8.14
C HIS A 66 -4.74 2.71 9.58
N GLY A 67 -4.18 3.39 10.58
CA GLY A 67 -4.67 3.37 11.97
C GLY A 67 -5.77 4.41 12.24
N GLU A 68 -6.69 4.16 13.17
CA GLU A 68 -7.70 5.15 13.57
C GLU A 68 -7.04 6.27 14.40
N THR A 69 -7.04 7.51 13.90
CA THR A 69 -6.71 8.73 14.66
C THR A 69 -7.81 9.79 14.48
N ASP A 70 -7.91 10.78 15.37
CA ASP A 70 -9.01 11.78 15.33
C ASP A 70 -8.88 12.80 14.16
N ILE A 71 -7.77 12.77 13.41
CA ILE A 71 -7.45 13.68 12.29
C ILE A 71 -6.87 12.81 11.18
N ILE A 72 -7.71 12.34 10.25
CA ILE A 72 -7.30 11.34 9.25
C ILE A 72 -7.12 12.03 7.90
N LYS A 73 -5.97 11.84 7.26
CA LYS A 73 -5.90 12.03 5.81
C LYS A 73 -4.75 11.26 5.20
N THR A 74 -5.08 10.41 4.22
CA THR A 74 -4.13 10.06 3.17
C THR A 74 -4.55 10.69 1.86
N ASP A 75 -3.68 11.49 1.24
CA ASP A 75 -4.04 12.14 -0.01
C ASP A 75 -4.05 11.15 -1.18
N MET A 76 -3.08 10.25 -1.24
CA MET A 76 -3.00 9.27 -2.33
C MET A 76 -2.27 7.97 -1.95
N ILE A 77 -2.84 6.84 -2.39
CA ILE A 77 -2.20 5.54 -2.37
C ILE A 77 -2.01 5.05 -3.79
N LYS A 78 -0.78 4.66 -4.13
CA LYS A 78 -0.44 4.10 -5.43
C LYS A 78 0.32 2.78 -5.28
N VAL A 79 -0.25 1.71 -5.83
CA VAL A 79 0.38 0.39 -5.95
C VAL A 79 0.56 0.08 -7.42
N MET A 80 1.79 -0.27 -7.83
CA MET A 80 2.12 -0.67 -9.19
C MET A 80 2.94 -1.94 -9.17
N HIS A 81 2.56 -2.95 -9.95
CA HIS A 81 3.29 -4.21 -9.97
C HIS A 81 3.04 -5.12 -11.15
N ASP A 82 3.99 -6.02 -11.39
CA ASP A 82 3.88 -7.00 -12.46
C ASP A 82 3.10 -8.23 -11.96
N GLU A 83 3.60 -8.92 -10.92
CA GLU A 83 2.97 -10.14 -10.38
C GLU A 83 2.70 -10.03 -8.87
N THR A 84 1.45 -10.28 -8.44
CA THR A 84 1.10 -10.36 -7.01
C THR A 84 -0.09 -11.25 -6.70
N ASP A 85 0.02 -12.16 -5.74
CA ASP A 85 -1.15 -12.98 -5.39
C ASP A 85 -2.23 -12.13 -4.69
N ILE A 86 -1.84 -11.33 -3.68
CA ILE A 86 -2.82 -10.68 -2.80
C ILE A 86 -2.44 -9.23 -2.48
N ILE A 87 -3.38 -8.32 -2.77
CA ILE A 87 -3.38 -6.95 -2.26
C ILE A 87 -4.54 -6.75 -1.29
N LYS A 88 -4.22 -6.26 -0.10
CA LYS A 88 -5.18 -5.81 0.91
C LYS A 88 -4.90 -4.37 1.31
N MET A 89 -5.90 -3.52 1.16
CA MET A 89 -5.89 -2.12 1.58
C MET A 89 -7.07 -1.87 2.51
N MET A 90 -6.80 -1.23 3.66
CA MET A 90 -7.77 -0.87 4.69
C MET A 90 -7.48 0.58 5.11
N HIS A 91 -8.39 1.50 4.79
CA HIS A 91 -8.19 2.94 5.01
C HIS A 91 -9.48 3.65 5.43
N ASP A 92 -9.42 4.52 6.44
CA ASP A 92 -10.60 5.23 6.91
C ASP A 92 -10.94 6.44 6.04
N GLU A 93 -9.97 7.32 5.78
CA GLU A 93 -10.14 8.47 4.89
C GLU A 93 -9.00 8.55 3.88
N THR A 94 -9.32 8.59 2.58
CA THR A 94 -8.32 8.71 1.51
C THR A 94 -8.91 9.40 0.28
N ASN A 95 -8.24 10.40 -0.31
CA ASN A 95 -8.81 11.02 -1.52
C ASN A 95 -8.75 10.04 -2.72
N MET A 96 -7.63 9.33 -2.90
CA MET A 96 -7.43 8.48 -4.07
C MET A 96 -6.67 7.19 -3.76
N ILE A 97 -7.22 6.08 -4.24
CA ILE A 97 -6.53 4.79 -4.32
C ILE A 97 -6.35 4.42 -5.80
N GLN A 98 -5.11 4.18 -6.22
CA GLN A 98 -4.78 3.69 -7.54
C GLN A 98 -3.98 2.39 -7.47
N VAL A 99 -4.51 1.33 -8.06
CA VAL A 99 -3.80 0.06 -8.27
C VAL A 99 -3.64 -0.16 -9.77
N MET A 100 -2.41 -0.44 -10.21
CA MET A 100 -2.10 -0.80 -11.60
C MET A 100 -1.28 -2.07 -11.60
N HIS A 101 -1.71 -3.06 -12.37
CA HIS A 101 -0.98 -4.32 -12.40
C HIS A 101 -1.19 -5.16 -13.64
N ASP A 102 -0.25 -6.07 -13.88
CA ASP A 102 -0.34 -7.02 -14.99
C ASP A 102 -1.10 -8.27 -14.51
N GLU A 103 -0.58 -8.98 -13.50
CA GLU A 103 -1.18 -10.21 -12.96
C GLU A 103 -1.45 -10.12 -11.46
N THR A 104 -2.70 -10.36 -11.04
CA THR A 104 -3.04 -10.48 -9.61
C THR A 104 -4.19 -11.40 -9.32
N GLU A 105 -4.06 -12.30 -8.35
CA GLU A 105 -5.22 -13.15 -8.00
C GLU A 105 -6.31 -12.33 -7.28
N LYS A 106 -5.95 -11.56 -6.24
CA LYS A 106 -6.94 -10.95 -5.35
C LYS A 106 -6.59 -9.53 -4.93
N ILE A 107 -7.50 -8.61 -5.21
CA ILE A 107 -7.50 -7.26 -4.66
C ILE A 107 -8.69 -7.10 -3.71
N MET A 108 -8.40 -6.71 -2.47
CA MET A 108 -9.40 -6.33 -1.47
C MET A 108 -9.14 -4.91 -0.99
N VAL A 109 -10.12 -4.04 -1.17
CA VAL A 109 -10.12 -2.67 -0.66
C VAL A 109 -11.30 -2.52 0.28
N MET A 110 -11.02 -2.14 1.52
CA MET A 110 -12.01 -1.74 2.52
C MET A 110 -11.74 -0.28 2.86
N HIS A 111 -12.77 0.55 2.77
CA HIS A 111 -12.61 1.98 2.99
C HIS A 111 -13.78 2.63 3.74
N GLY A 112 -13.50 3.70 4.48
CA GLY A 112 -14.50 4.66 4.93
C GLY A 112 -14.76 5.70 3.84
N GLU A 113 -14.38 6.96 4.08
CA GLU A 113 -14.51 8.03 3.11
C GLU A 113 -13.41 7.93 2.03
N THR A 114 -13.82 7.70 0.78
CA THR A 114 -12.90 7.70 -0.36
C THR A 114 -13.51 8.34 -1.60
N ASP A 115 -12.86 9.37 -2.14
CA ASP A 115 -13.37 10.07 -3.33
C ASP A 115 -13.24 9.23 -4.60
N THR A 116 -12.12 8.51 -4.76
CA THR A 116 -11.85 7.76 -6.00
C THR A 116 -11.03 6.50 -5.76
N ILE A 117 -11.52 5.38 -6.30
CA ILE A 117 -10.76 4.13 -6.43
C ILE A 117 -10.63 3.81 -7.92
N LYS A 118 -9.39 3.61 -8.38
CA LYS A 118 -9.08 3.20 -9.75
C LYS A 118 -8.21 1.94 -9.74
N VAL A 119 -8.71 0.88 -10.36
CA VAL A 119 -7.96 -0.36 -10.59
C VAL A 119 -7.81 -0.57 -12.09
N MET A 120 -6.57 -0.68 -12.57
CA MET A 120 -6.25 -1.04 -13.95
C MET A 120 -5.49 -2.36 -13.93
N HIS A 121 -5.95 -3.34 -14.70
CA HIS A 121 -5.45 -4.69 -14.69
C HIS A 121 -5.50 -5.34 -16.07
N ASP A 122 -4.54 -6.22 -16.34
CA ASP A 122 -4.60 -7.12 -17.49
C ASP A 122 -5.27 -8.46 -17.08
N GLU A 123 -4.77 -9.11 -16.04
CA GLU A 123 -5.33 -10.36 -15.51
C GLU A 123 -5.66 -10.23 -14.02
N THR A 124 -6.92 -10.52 -13.66
CA THR A 124 -7.35 -10.55 -12.25
C THR A 124 -8.48 -11.52 -12.00
N ASP A 125 -8.28 -12.42 -11.03
CA ASP A 125 -9.31 -13.37 -10.63
C ASP A 125 -10.41 -12.70 -9.78
N MET A 126 -10.04 -11.83 -8.84
CA MET A 126 -11.00 -11.20 -7.92
C MET A 126 -10.63 -9.77 -7.53
N ILE A 127 -11.59 -8.86 -7.70
CA ILE A 127 -11.57 -7.52 -7.11
C ILE A 127 -12.78 -7.39 -6.18
N LYS A 128 -12.53 -7.04 -4.91
CA LYS A 128 -13.58 -6.73 -3.94
C LYS A 128 -13.32 -5.35 -3.33
N VAL A 129 -14.29 -4.45 -3.50
CA VAL A 129 -14.30 -3.13 -2.86
C VAL A 129 -15.48 -3.08 -1.89
N MET A 130 -15.21 -2.70 -0.65
CA MET A 130 -16.18 -2.57 0.43
C MET A 130 -16.06 -1.18 1.04
N HIS A 131 -17.20 -0.56 1.30
CA HIS A 131 -17.32 0.69 2.02
C HIS A 131 -17.96 0.37 3.38
N ASP A 132 -17.41 0.90 4.47
CA ASP A 132 -17.95 0.75 5.83
C ASP A 132 -19.10 1.72 6.15
#